data_AF-A0A2T4VFN3-F1
#
_entry.id   AF-A0A2T4VFN3-F1
#
_cell.length_a   1.000
_cell.length_b   1.000
_cell.length_c   1.000
_cell.angle_alpha   90.00
_cell.angle_beta   90.00
_cell.angle_gamma   90.00
#
_symmetry.space_group_name_H-M   'P 1'
#
loop_
_entity.id
_entity.type
_entity.pdbx_description
1 polymer ?
#
loop_
_entity_poly.entity_id
_entity_poly.type
_entity_poly.pdbx_seq_one_letter_code
_entity_poly.pdbx_strand_id
1 'polypeptide(L)'
;MSKASERRSKEVARAFDQLIVATSDDSFEILEGKYKELERHLLRSLLKTAFERKEAQRRIAERLFTEAFAHNCPWPVFGRLLRRIQRLGYSNAERRYHVACLYAMWCERHREHDPREARRLLDETERHLLRLPRSNRLRQGLLEALAEKRRETGLRPLDE
;
A
#
# COMPACT_ATOMS: atom_id res chain seq x y z
N MET A 1 18.51 -11.80 -12.56
CA MET A 1 18.96 -11.30 -11.23
C MET A 1 20.23 -12.04 -10.83
N SER A 2 21.18 -11.40 -10.15
CA SER A 2 22.38 -12.09 -9.64
C SER A 2 22.09 -12.83 -8.32
N LYS A 3 22.85 -13.90 -8.03
CA LYS A 3 22.75 -14.65 -6.76
C LYS A 3 22.87 -13.74 -5.52
N ALA A 4 23.72 -12.71 -5.60
CA ALA A 4 23.88 -11.73 -4.54
C ALA A 4 22.63 -10.85 -4.35
N SER A 5 21.96 -10.45 -5.43
CA SER A 5 20.70 -9.68 -5.34
C SER A 5 19.56 -10.53 -4.79
N GLU A 6 19.48 -11.81 -5.19
CA GLU A 6 18.50 -12.74 -4.64
C GLU A 6 18.69 -12.95 -3.13
N ARG A 7 19.94 -13.16 -2.68
CA ARG A 7 20.26 -13.29 -1.25
C ARG A 7 19.83 -12.05 -0.46
N ARG A 8 20.17 -10.85 -0.94
CA ARG A 8 19.71 -9.61 -0.31
C ARG A 8 18.20 -9.50 -0.26
N SER A 9 17.50 -9.86 -1.34
CA SER A 9 16.04 -9.85 -1.36
C SER A 9 15.44 -10.78 -0.32
N LYS A 10 16.03 -11.96 -0.09
CA LYS A 10 15.61 -12.88 0.98
C LYS A 10 15.88 -12.31 2.37
N GLU A 11 17.03 -11.67 2.57
CA GLU A 11 17.36 -11.00 3.83
C GLU A 11 16.40 -9.84 4.14
N VAL A 12 16.02 -9.04 3.13
CA VAL A 12 14.96 -8.02 3.27
C VAL A 12 13.64 -8.67 3.67
N ALA A 13 13.19 -9.69 2.95
CA ALA A 13 11.91 -10.36 3.24
C ALA A 13 11.87 -10.89 4.67
N ARG A 14 12.94 -11.56 5.12
CA ARG A 14 13.05 -12.07 6.48
C ARG A 14 12.98 -10.96 7.53
N ALA A 15 13.65 -9.83 7.32
CA ALA A 15 13.63 -8.72 8.26
C ALA A 15 12.22 -8.09 8.37
N PHE A 16 11.48 -8.03 7.26
CA PHE A 16 10.07 -7.62 7.26
C PHE A 16 9.20 -8.61 8.04
N ASP A 17 9.30 -9.91 7.74
CA ASP A 17 8.47 -10.93 8.38
C ASP A 17 8.70 -10.97 9.90
N GLN A 18 9.97 -10.85 10.32
CA GLN A 18 10.33 -10.76 11.73
C GLN A 18 9.73 -9.52 12.39
N LEU A 19 9.77 -8.38 11.71
CA LEU A 19 9.19 -7.15 12.25
C LEU A 19 7.66 -7.25 12.35
N ILE A 20 6.98 -7.83 11.37
CA ILE A 20 5.53 -8.06 11.40
C ILE A 20 5.14 -8.87 12.64
N VAL A 21 5.84 -9.97 12.92
CA VAL A 21 5.55 -10.80 14.10
C VAL A 21 5.88 -10.05 15.39
N ALA A 22 6.98 -9.31 15.44
CA ALA A 22 7.43 -8.61 16.64
C ALA A 22 6.64 -7.33 16.96
N THR A 23 5.70 -6.91 16.11
CA THR A 23 4.91 -5.67 16.26
C THR A 23 3.41 -5.91 16.23
N SER A 24 2.94 -7.16 16.33
CA SER A 24 1.52 -7.52 16.21
C SER A 24 0.61 -6.78 17.19
N ASP A 25 1.10 -6.50 18.38
CA ASP A 25 0.34 -5.89 19.48
C ASP A 25 0.79 -4.46 19.82
N ASP A 26 1.70 -3.90 19.02
CA ASP A 26 2.23 -2.56 19.26
C ASP A 26 1.21 -1.48 18.90
N SER A 27 1.33 -0.29 19.53
CA SER A 27 0.65 0.90 19.03
C SER A 27 1.23 1.32 17.68
N PHE A 28 0.46 2.07 16.89
CA PHE A 28 0.90 2.56 15.59
C PHE A 28 2.19 3.41 15.71
N GLU A 29 2.35 4.20 16.76
CA GLU A 29 3.53 5.06 16.98
C GLU A 29 4.81 4.24 17.15
N ILE A 30 4.73 3.16 17.95
CA ILE A 30 5.84 2.23 18.16
C ILE A 30 6.17 1.51 16.86
N LEU A 31 5.15 0.98 16.19
CA LEU A 31 5.27 0.29 14.92
C LEU A 31 5.91 1.20 13.85
N GLU A 32 5.43 2.45 13.70
CA GLU A 32 5.95 3.40 12.72
C GLU A 32 7.44 3.68 12.96
N GLY A 33 7.83 3.83 14.23
CA GLY A 33 9.24 3.98 14.64
C GLY A 33 10.10 2.80 14.18
N LYS A 34 9.68 1.57 14.49
CA LYS A 34 10.41 0.35 14.13
C LYS A 34 10.54 0.16 12.61
N TYR A 35 9.49 0.44 11.84
CA TYR A 35 9.57 0.38 10.37
C TYR A 35 10.49 1.46 9.78
N LYS A 36 10.52 2.67 10.35
CA LYS A 36 11.48 3.73 9.94
C LYS A 36 12.92 3.35 10.28
N GLU A 37 13.14 2.65 11.38
CA GLU A 37 14.46 2.08 11.73
C GLU A 37 14.90 1.01 10.75
N LEU A 38 14.01 0.06 10.45
CA LEU A 38 14.25 -0.96 9.45
C LEU A 38 14.58 -0.33 8.10
N GLU A 39 13.78 0.64 7.64
CA GLU A 39 14.04 1.35 6.37
C GLU A 39 15.45 1.95 6.33
N ARG A 40 15.83 2.68 7.39
CA ARG A 40 17.16 3.29 7.49
C ARG A 40 18.27 2.23 7.44
N HIS A 41 18.11 1.13 8.17
CA HIS A 41 19.07 0.03 8.17
C HIS A 41 19.22 -0.60 6.78
N LEU A 42 18.10 -0.94 6.13
CA LEU A 42 18.09 -1.55 4.80
C LEU A 42 18.75 -0.65 3.75
N LEU A 43 18.42 0.64 3.75
CA LEU A 43 18.96 1.61 2.79
C LEU A 43 20.45 1.90 2.99
N ARG A 44 20.96 1.83 4.23
CA ARG A 44 22.37 2.09 4.52
C ARG A 44 23.24 0.86 4.27
N SER A 45 22.79 -0.30 4.75
CA SER A 45 23.68 -1.45 4.92
C SER A 45 23.48 -2.52 3.87
N LEU A 46 22.23 -2.77 3.46
CA LEU A 46 21.89 -3.95 2.66
C LEU A 46 21.71 -3.62 1.17
N LEU A 47 20.89 -2.62 0.85
CA LEU A 47 20.40 -2.39 -0.51
C LEU A 47 21.39 -1.57 -1.35
N LYS A 48 21.73 -2.11 -2.53
CA LYS A 48 22.82 -1.57 -3.35
C LYS A 48 22.31 -0.81 -4.57
N THR A 49 21.21 -1.23 -5.15
CA THR A 49 20.66 -0.60 -6.36
C THR A 49 19.52 0.38 -6.05
N ALA A 50 19.32 1.36 -6.92
CA ALA A 50 18.18 2.29 -6.82
C ALA A 50 16.83 1.54 -6.87
N PHE A 51 16.75 0.46 -7.65
CA PHE A 51 15.57 -0.40 -7.73
C PHE A 51 15.29 -1.11 -6.40
N GLU A 52 16.27 -1.81 -5.83
CA GLU A 52 16.13 -2.50 -4.53
C GLU A 52 15.70 -1.52 -3.43
N ARG A 53 16.32 -0.34 -3.39
CA ARG A 53 15.98 0.74 -2.45
C ARG A 53 14.53 1.17 -2.60
N LYS A 54 14.11 1.52 -3.82
CA LYS A 54 12.74 1.96 -4.10
C LYS A 54 11.71 0.89 -3.76
N GLU A 55 12.00 -0.36 -4.06
CA GLU A 55 11.11 -1.48 -3.76
C GLU A 55 10.94 -1.70 -2.25
N ALA A 56 12.03 -1.62 -1.47
CA ALA A 56 11.93 -1.68 -0.01
C ALA A 56 11.10 -0.51 0.55
N GLN A 57 11.33 0.72 0.07
CA GLN A 57 10.58 1.90 0.50
C GLN A 57 9.08 1.76 0.19
N ARG A 58 8.72 1.22 -0.98
CA ARG A 58 7.31 0.94 -1.34
C ARG A 58 6.68 -0.06 -0.37
N ARG A 59 7.33 -1.19 -0.12
CA ARG A 59 6.80 -2.23 0.78
C ARG A 59 6.62 -1.71 2.21
N ILE A 60 7.57 -0.92 2.72
CA ILE A 60 7.43 -0.27 4.04
C ILE A 60 6.25 0.70 4.03
N ALA A 61 6.14 1.56 3.01
CA ALA A 61 5.05 2.52 2.92
C ALA A 61 3.68 1.84 2.83
N GLU A 62 3.55 0.81 1.97
CA GLU A 62 2.34 -0.01 1.80
C GLU A 62 1.94 -0.71 3.10
N ARG A 63 2.92 -1.24 3.86
CA ARG A 63 2.65 -1.85 5.16
C ARG A 63 2.19 -0.81 6.17
N LEU A 64 2.92 0.29 6.34
CA LEU A 64 2.55 1.36 7.26
C LEU A 64 1.16 1.93 6.98
N PHE A 65 0.77 2.04 5.72
CA PHE A 65 -0.57 2.50 5.35
C PHE A 65 -1.66 1.50 5.74
N THR A 66 -1.39 0.19 5.58
CA THR A 66 -2.30 -0.86 6.04
C THR A 66 -2.45 -0.83 7.56
N GLU A 67 -1.35 -0.63 8.30
CA GLU A 67 -1.40 -0.53 9.76
C GLU A 67 -2.12 0.74 10.21
N ALA A 68 -1.86 1.88 9.56
CA ALA A 68 -2.57 3.12 9.88
C ALA A 68 -4.09 2.98 9.69
N PHE A 69 -4.54 2.19 8.71
CA PHE A 69 -5.95 1.84 8.58
C PHE A 69 -6.45 0.95 9.72
N ALA A 70 -5.69 -0.10 10.06
CA ALA A 70 -6.06 -1.07 11.10
C ALA A 70 -6.19 -0.41 12.47
N HIS A 71 -5.29 0.51 12.80
CA HIS A 71 -5.30 1.29 14.03
C HIS A 71 -6.24 2.52 13.98
N ASN A 72 -7.03 2.67 12.91
CA ASN A 72 -7.94 3.80 12.71
C ASN A 72 -7.27 5.18 12.92
N CYS A 73 -6.06 5.34 12.38
CA CYS A 73 -5.31 6.58 12.55
C CYS A 73 -6.01 7.78 11.91
N PRO A 74 -5.87 8.99 12.48
CA PRO A 74 -6.48 10.20 11.96
C PRO A 74 -5.81 10.67 10.66
N TRP A 75 -6.49 11.55 9.92
CA TRP A 75 -6.05 12.06 8.61
C TRP A 75 -4.60 12.58 8.55
N PRO A 76 -4.06 13.31 9.55
CA PRO A 76 -2.67 13.77 9.51
C PRO A 76 -1.63 12.64 9.39
N VAL A 77 -1.96 11.46 9.92
CA VAL A 77 -1.14 10.25 9.81
C VAL A 77 -1.50 9.49 8.54
N PHE A 78 -2.79 9.17 8.37
CA PHE A 78 -3.27 8.35 7.26
C PHE A 78 -3.00 8.99 5.89
N GLY A 79 -3.37 10.26 5.73
CA GLY A 79 -3.15 11.03 4.51
C GLY A 79 -1.68 11.27 4.20
N ARG A 80 -0.80 11.39 5.22
CA ARG A 80 0.65 11.48 5.01
C ARG A 80 1.20 10.21 4.36
N LEU A 81 0.74 9.04 4.81
CA LEU A 81 1.15 7.75 4.27
C LEU A 81 0.57 7.50 2.87
N LEU A 82 -0.69 7.90 2.63
CA LEU A 82 -1.29 7.88 1.29
C LEU A 82 -0.44 8.65 0.28
N ARG A 83 -0.11 9.91 0.60
CA ARG A 83 0.73 10.76 -0.25
C ARG A 83 2.12 10.17 -0.47
N ARG A 84 2.69 9.52 0.55
CA ARG A 84 3.98 8.83 0.44
C ARG A 84 3.91 7.68 -0.57
N ILE A 85 2.88 6.83 -0.50
CA ILE A 85 2.70 5.72 -1.45
C ILE A 85 2.49 6.25 -2.87
N GLN A 86 1.61 7.24 -3.05
CA GLN A 86 1.35 7.84 -4.37
C GLN A 86 2.64 8.37 -5.02
N ARG A 87 3.54 8.98 -4.23
CA ARG A 87 4.85 9.45 -4.71
C ARG A 87 5.82 8.32 -5.07
N LEU A 88 5.87 7.26 -4.27
CA LEU A 88 6.75 6.10 -4.53
C LEU A 88 6.24 5.23 -5.69
N GLY A 89 4.93 5.30 -5.96
CA GLY A 89 4.19 4.35 -6.77
C GLY A 89 3.97 3.03 -6.00
N TYR A 90 3.24 2.12 -6.63
CA TYR A 90 2.87 0.83 -6.06
C TYR A 90 3.85 -0.26 -6.50
N SER A 91 4.07 -1.27 -5.65
CA SER A 91 4.91 -2.42 -5.99
C SER A 91 4.28 -3.31 -7.07
N ASN A 92 2.94 -3.42 -7.10
CA ASN A 92 2.19 -4.10 -8.15
C ASN A 92 0.72 -3.61 -8.24
N ALA A 93 -0.06 -4.19 -9.17
CA ALA A 93 -1.46 -3.82 -9.40
C ALA A 93 -2.38 -4.15 -8.21
N GLU A 94 -2.13 -5.27 -7.52
CA GLU A 94 -2.88 -5.68 -6.33
C GLU A 94 -2.67 -4.69 -5.18
N ARG A 95 -1.45 -4.18 -4.99
CA ARG A 95 -1.17 -3.16 -3.98
C ARG A 95 -1.82 -1.82 -4.29
N ARG A 96 -1.93 -1.45 -5.57
CA ARG A 96 -2.72 -0.28 -5.98
C ARG A 96 -4.20 -0.46 -5.62
N TYR A 97 -4.77 -1.61 -5.97
CA TYR A 97 -6.12 -2.01 -5.58
C TYR A 97 -6.34 -1.90 -4.07
N HIS A 98 -5.48 -2.55 -3.29
CA HIS A 98 -5.55 -2.58 -1.83
C HIS A 98 -5.54 -1.16 -1.23
N VAL A 99 -4.62 -0.31 -1.67
CA VAL A 99 -4.54 1.08 -1.18
C VAL A 99 -5.80 1.88 -1.51
N ALA A 100 -6.34 1.74 -2.72
CA ALA A 100 -7.56 2.44 -3.11
C ALA A 100 -8.76 2.00 -2.25
N CYS A 101 -8.92 0.69 -2.02
CA CYS A 101 -9.99 0.16 -1.19
C CYS A 101 -9.85 0.59 0.28
N LEU A 102 -8.65 0.53 0.85
CA LEU A 102 -8.41 1.01 2.23
C LEU A 102 -8.73 2.50 2.38
N TYR A 103 -8.38 3.33 1.40
CA TYR A 103 -8.72 4.75 1.45
C TYR A 103 -10.23 4.98 1.38
N ALA A 104 -10.92 4.28 0.49
CA ALA A 104 -12.38 4.32 0.37
C ALA A 104 -13.07 3.96 1.69
N MET A 105 -12.68 2.84 2.30
CA MET A 105 -13.20 2.40 3.61
C MET A 105 -12.83 3.38 4.73
N TRP A 106 -11.65 4.00 4.68
CA TRP A 106 -11.26 5.01 5.67
C TRP A 106 -12.19 6.25 5.57
N CYS A 107 -12.53 6.70 4.36
CA CYS A 107 -13.47 7.81 4.15
C CYS A 107 -14.89 7.46 4.63
N GLU A 108 -15.30 6.20 4.49
CA GLU A 108 -16.59 5.74 5.01
C GLU A 108 -16.68 5.86 6.55
N ARG A 109 -15.57 5.58 7.25
CA ARG A 109 -15.44 5.74 8.70
C ARG A 109 -15.34 7.21 9.15
N HIS A 110 -14.87 8.10 8.27
CA HIS A 110 -14.63 9.52 8.53
C HIS A 110 -15.40 10.37 7.52
N ARG A 111 -16.73 10.38 7.66
CA ARG A 111 -17.68 10.96 6.67
C ARG A 111 -17.52 12.46 6.47
N GLU A 112 -16.83 13.15 7.37
CA GLU A 112 -16.44 14.55 7.24
C GLU A 112 -15.38 14.78 6.14
N HIS A 113 -14.66 13.73 5.74
CA HIS A 113 -13.64 13.80 4.71
C HIS A 113 -14.24 13.73 3.30
N ASP A 114 -13.80 14.59 2.39
CA ASP A 114 -14.34 14.63 1.02
C ASP A 114 -14.03 13.32 0.26
N PRO A 115 -15.06 12.55 -0.14
CA PRO A 115 -14.85 11.27 -0.82
C PRO A 115 -14.47 11.41 -2.31
N ARG A 116 -14.39 12.64 -2.86
CA ARG A 116 -13.97 12.85 -4.27
C ARG A 116 -12.59 12.28 -4.57
N GLU A 117 -11.62 12.45 -3.68
CA GLU A 117 -10.27 11.91 -3.89
C GLU A 117 -10.28 10.37 -3.87
N ALA A 118 -11.04 9.76 -2.96
CA ALA A 118 -11.19 8.30 -2.90
C ALA A 118 -11.86 7.76 -4.18
N ARG A 119 -12.92 8.40 -4.68
CA ARG A 119 -13.54 8.05 -5.97
C ARG A 119 -12.54 8.09 -7.11
N ARG A 120 -11.81 9.19 -7.24
CA ARG A 120 -10.78 9.34 -8.27
C ARG A 120 -9.72 8.23 -8.18
N LEU A 121 -9.28 7.88 -6.97
CA LEU A 121 -8.28 6.83 -6.79
C LEU A 121 -8.82 5.45 -7.19
N LEU A 122 -10.09 5.16 -6.92
CA LEU A 122 -10.76 3.94 -7.40
C LEU A 122 -10.86 3.93 -8.94
N ASP A 123 -11.28 5.05 -9.56
CA ASP A 123 -11.41 5.18 -11.02
C ASP A 123 -10.05 5.01 -11.73
N GLU A 124 -9.00 5.62 -11.19
CA GLU A 124 -7.64 5.42 -11.71
C GLU A 124 -7.19 3.96 -11.56
N THR A 125 -7.53 3.32 -10.45
CA THR A 125 -7.17 1.92 -10.21
C THR A 125 -7.89 0.97 -11.17
N GLU A 126 -9.18 1.19 -11.41
CA GLU A 126 -9.97 0.48 -12.41
C GLU A 126 -9.34 0.60 -13.80
N ARG A 127 -9.02 1.83 -14.25
CA ARG A 127 -8.34 2.07 -15.53
C ARG A 127 -7.00 1.33 -15.62
N HIS A 128 -6.25 1.26 -14.54
CA HIS A 128 -5.00 0.50 -14.49
C HIS A 128 -5.21 -1.01 -14.59
N LEU A 129 -6.23 -1.56 -13.92
CA LEU A 129 -6.57 -2.98 -14.01
C LEU A 129 -7.07 -3.36 -15.41
N LEU A 130 -7.86 -2.50 -16.05
CA LEU A 130 -8.36 -2.71 -17.42
C LEU A 130 -7.24 -2.76 -18.47
N ARG A 131 -6.11 -2.10 -18.22
CA ARG A 131 -4.90 -2.13 -19.07
C ARG A 131 -4.08 -3.41 -18.91
N LEU A 132 -4.31 -4.21 -17.87
CA LEU A 132 -3.64 -5.52 -17.76
C LEU A 132 -4.10 -6.44 -18.90
N PRO A 133 -3.23 -7.32 -19.42
CA PRO A 133 -3.62 -8.29 -20.43
C PRO A 133 -4.84 -9.11 -19.98
N ARG A 134 -5.74 -9.44 -20.90
CA ARG A 134 -6.92 -10.27 -20.59
C ARG A 134 -6.53 -11.66 -20.03
N SER A 135 -5.35 -12.15 -20.39
CA SER A 135 -4.79 -13.40 -19.86
C SER A 135 -4.24 -13.28 -18.42
N ASN A 136 -4.14 -12.08 -17.86
CA ASN A 136 -3.70 -11.89 -16.48
C ASN A 136 -4.78 -12.39 -15.52
N ARG A 137 -4.47 -13.46 -14.79
CA ARG A 137 -5.40 -14.11 -13.85
C ARG A 137 -5.94 -13.20 -12.75
N LEU A 138 -5.21 -12.14 -12.37
CA LEU A 138 -5.64 -11.21 -11.33
C LEU A 138 -6.64 -10.17 -11.86
N ARG A 139 -6.70 -9.94 -13.17
CA ARG A 139 -7.50 -8.84 -13.73
C ARG A 139 -8.97 -8.94 -13.38
N GLN A 140 -9.60 -10.09 -13.67
CA GLN A 140 -11.04 -10.27 -13.46
C GLN A 140 -11.38 -10.21 -11.97
N GLY A 141 -10.67 -10.98 -11.13
CA GLY A 141 -10.92 -10.99 -9.69
C GLY A 141 -10.75 -9.61 -9.02
N LEU A 142 -9.73 -8.83 -9.42
CA LEU A 142 -9.56 -7.48 -8.87
C LEU A 142 -10.62 -6.49 -9.35
N LEU A 143 -11.10 -6.61 -10.59
CA LEU A 143 -12.19 -5.76 -11.10
C LEU A 143 -13.53 -6.08 -10.42
N GLU A 144 -13.83 -7.36 -10.22
CA GLU A 144 -15.03 -7.81 -9.51
C GLU A 144 -15.00 -7.34 -8.05
N ALA A 145 -13.88 -7.53 -7.36
CA ALA A 145 -13.69 -7.08 -5.98
C ALA A 145 -13.75 -5.54 -5.86
N LEU A 146 -13.22 -4.80 -6.86
CA LEU A 146 -13.33 -3.33 -6.90
C LEU A 146 -14.79 -2.89 -7.05
N ALA A 147 -15.55 -3.54 -7.93
CA ALA A 147 -16.97 -3.26 -8.10
C ALA A 147 -17.77 -3.55 -6.81
N GLU A 148 -17.43 -4.63 -6.10
CA GLU A 148 -17.99 -4.93 -4.78
C GLU A 148 -17.67 -3.84 -3.76
N LYS A 149 -16.40 -3.44 -3.65
CA LYS A 149 -16.01 -2.35 -2.73
C LYS A 149 -16.68 -1.01 -3.03
N ARG A 150 -16.95 -0.69 -4.29
CA ARG A 150 -17.76 0.49 -4.64
C ARG A 150 -19.20 0.39 -4.15
N ARG A 151 -19.80 -0.81 -4.19
CA ARG A 151 -21.16 -1.04 -3.67
C ARG A 151 -21.19 -0.88 -2.15
N GLU A 152 -20.21 -1.44 -1.45
CA GLU A 152 -20.11 -1.32 0.01
C GLU A 152 -19.92 0.14 0.46
N THR A 153 -18.98 0.85 -0.16
CA THR A 153 -18.62 2.23 0.25
C THR A 153 -19.54 3.31 -0.33
N GLY A 154 -20.44 2.95 -1.26
CA GLY A 154 -21.29 3.91 -1.99
C GLY A 154 -20.53 4.79 -2.99
N LEU A 155 -19.23 4.59 -3.20
CA LEU A 155 -18.37 5.40 -4.06
C LEU A 155 -18.48 5.00 -5.53
N ARG A 156 -19.54 5.47 -6.18
CA ARG A 156 -19.73 5.32 -7.63
C ARG A 156 -18.63 6.05 -8.43
N PRO A 157 -18.35 5.61 -9.68
CA PRO A 157 -17.44 6.34 -10.58
C PRO A 157 -17.84 7.81 -10.70
N LEU A 158 -16.86 8.69 -10.91
CA LEU A 158 -17.18 10.07 -11.28
C LEU A 158 -17.74 10.07 -12.70
N ASP A 159 -18.90 10.68 -12.89
CA ASP A 159 -19.42 10.97 -14.23
C ASP A 159 -18.42 11.93 -14.91
N GLU A 160 -17.94 11.56 -16.10
CA GLU A 160 -17.01 12.39 -16.91
C GLU A 160 -17.66 13.67 -17.43
#